data_AF-A0A7X7WIR7-F1
#
_entry.id   AF-A0A7X7WIR7-F1
#
_cell.length_a   1.000
_cell.length_b   1.000
_cell.length_c   1.000
_cell.angle_alpha   90.00
_cell.angle_beta   90.00
_cell.angle_gamma   90.00
#
_symmetry.space_group_name_H-M   'P 1'
#
loop_
_entity.id
_entity.type
_entity.pdbx_description
1 polymer ?
#
loop_
_entity_poly.entity_id
_entity_poly.type
_entity_poly.pdbx_seq_one_letter_code
_entity_poly.pdbx_strand_id
1 'polypeptide(L)'
;IDGIIAGLEDDHYKSLLIEIFNDGITRRKFTYAPAAKLWHHSYIGGLAEHTLNVTKICRAACDIYPQLDKDLITTGALLHDIGKIDTYSLDHFFEYTDEGRLIGHIIIADRMISGKFARLSDFPSEKRKLVRHLVLSHQGTYEQGSPVLPQTLESNVLYIADLLDSRVGGIMKVLGKKRVPEQRWTDYVKLIDRYIYLGDTRGEDIDE
;
A
#
# COMPACT_ATOMS: atom_id res chain seq x y z
N ILE A 1 -8.96 -7.46 -7.28
CA ILE A 1 -9.66 -6.57 -6.31
C ILE A 1 -11.14 -6.88 -6.26
N ASP A 2 -11.84 -6.98 -7.39
CA ASP A 2 -13.30 -7.25 -7.41
C ASP A 2 -13.72 -8.47 -6.61
N GLY A 3 -13.01 -9.59 -6.76
CA GLY A 3 -13.26 -10.79 -5.95
C GLY A 3 -13.02 -10.59 -4.44
N ILE A 4 -12.11 -9.70 -4.05
CA ILE A 4 -11.87 -9.37 -2.63
C ILE A 4 -13.04 -8.55 -2.09
N ILE A 5 -13.48 -7.52 -2.83
CA ILE A 5 -14.61 -6.66 -2.45
C ILE A 5 -15.90 -7.49 -2.37
N ALA A 6 -16.16 -8.34 -3.36
CA ALA A 6 -17.34 -9.20 -3.39
C ALA A 6 -17.40 -10.18 -2.22
N GLY A 7 -16.24 -10.59 -1.69
CA GLY A 7 -16.12 -11.50 -0.56
C GLY A 7 -16.19 -10.86 0.82
N LEU A 8 -16.44 -9.55 0.93
CA LEU A 8 -16.71 -8.90 2.23
C LEU A 8 -18.10 -9.25 2.74
N GLU A 9 -18.23 -9.49 4.03
CA GLU A 9 -19.50 -9.78 4.71
C GLU A 9 -20.21 -8.47 5.11
N ASP A 10 -19.45 -7.45 5.49
CA ASP A 10 -19.97 -6.15 5.89
C ASP A 10 -20.37 -5.27 4.70
N ASP A 11 -21.67 -5.05 4.54
CA ASP A 11 -22.19 -4.29 3.41
C ASP A 11 -21.76 -2.83 3.40
N HIS A 12 -21.46 -2.21 4.56
CA HIS A 12 -21.02 -0.82 4.57
C HIS A 12 -19.62 -0.71 3.95
N TYR A 13 -18.68 -1.55 4.39
CA TYR A 13 -17.34 -1.60 3.83
C TYR A 13 -17.34 -1.96 2.35
N LYS A 14 -18.16 -2.94 1.97
CA LYS A 14 -18.39 -3.31 0.56
C LYS A 14 -18.90 -2.13 -0.26
N SER A 15 -19.92 -1.42 0.20
CA SER A 15 -20.48 -0.24 -0.49
C SER A 15 -19.47 0.90 -0.64
N LEU A 16 -18.63 1.16 0.37
CA LEU A 16 -17.57 2.16 0.27
C LEU A 16 -16.54 1.79 -0.80
N LEU A 17 -16.07 0.54 -0.80
CA LEU A 17 -15.09 0.07 -1.77
C LEU A 17 -15.67 0.06 -3.19
N ILE A 18 -16.94 -0.30 -3.36
CA ILE A 18 -17.65 -0.19 -4.64
C ILE A 18 -17.70 1.28 -5.10
N GLU A 19 -18.12 2.21 -4.25
CA GLU A 19 -18.21 3.64 -4.60
C GLU A 19 -16.85 4.25 -4.99
N ILE A 20 -15.75 3.74 -4.44
CA ILE A 20 -14.38 4.14 -4.79
C ILE A 20 -13.90 3.46 -6.07
N PHE A 21 -13.94 2.12 -6.12
CA PHE A 21 -13.29 1.34 -7.17
C PHE A 21 -14.15 1.11 -8.41
N ASN A 22 -15.46 1.40 -8.40
CA ASN A 22 -16.29 1.41 -9.61
C ASN A 22 -16.27 2.77 -10.33
N ASP A 23 -15.71 3.82 -9.74
CA ASP A 23 -15.40 5.04 -10.48
C ASP A 23 -14.31 4.75 -11.52
N GLY A 24 -14.68 4.83 -12.81
CA GLY A 24 -13.80 4.44 -13.91
C GLY A 24 -12.49 5.23 -13.95
N ILE A 25 -12.51 6.50 -13.50
CA ILE A 25 -11.32 7.34 -13.41
C ILE A 25 -10.41 6.84 -12.29
N THR A 26 -10.94 6.69 -11.08
CA THR A 26 -10.21 6.17 -9.92
C THR A 26 -9.62 4.80 -10.22
N ARG A 27 -10.42 3.87 -10.75
CA ARG A 27 -9.96 2.53 -11.13
C ARG A 27 -8.81 2.57 -12.12
N ARG A 28 -8.94 3.35 -13.20
CA ARG A 28 -7.89 3.47 -14.20
C ARG A 28 -6.62 4.05 -13.59
N LYS A 29 -6.71 5.13 -12.81
CA LYS A 29 -5.51 5.70 -12.18
C LYS A 29 -4.86 4.71 -11.21
N PHE A 30 -5.66 4.01 -10.41
CA PHE A 30 -5.16 3.01 -9.45
C PHE A 30 -4.39 1.87 -10.13
N THR A 31 -4.87 1.36 -11.28
CA THR A 31 -4.19 0.28 -12.00
C THR A 31 -2.95 0.74 -12.79
N TYR A 32 -2.73 2.04 -12.94
CA TYR A 32 -1.58 2.60 -13.67
C TYR A 32 -0.55 3.29 -12.75
N ALA A 33 -0.96 3.71 -11.55
CA ALA A 33 -0.08 4.42 -10.62
C ALA A 33 1.05 3.52 -10.08
N PRO A 34 2.25 4.08 -9.83
CA PRO A 34 3.29 3.41 -9.07
C PRO A 34 2.98 3.46 -7.56
N ALA A 35 3.50 2.50 -6.78
CA ALA A 35 3.37 2.57 -5.32
C ALA A 35 4.42 3.50 -4.70
N ALA A 36 5.58 3.67 -5.32
CA ALA A 36 6.58 4.63 -4.85
C ALA A 36 7.35 5.21 -6.02
N LYS A 37 8.01 6.35 -5.79
CA LYS A 37 8.82 6.99 -6.84
C LYS A 37 10.06 6.17 -7.21
N LEU A 38 10.77 5.60 -6.23
CA LEU A 38 12.10 5.03 -6.45
C LEU A 38 12.36 3.68 -5.78
N TRP A 39 11.57 3.31 -4.76
CA TRP A 39 11.90 2.19 -3.88
C TRP A 39 11.19 0.90 -4.29
N HIS A 40 10.10 0.54 -3.64
CA HIS A 40 9.28 -0.62 -3.94
C HIS A 40 8.23 -0.28 -5.00
N HIS A 41 7.87 -1.27 -5.83
CA HIS A 41 6.76 -1.18 -6.77
C HIS A 41 6.71 0.14 -7.59
N SER A 42 7.88 0.64 -7.98
CA SER A 42 8.04 1.94 -8.66
C SER A 42 7.91 1.81 -10.18
N TYR A 43 6.80 1.23 -10.63
CA TYR A 43 6.47 0.95 -12.03
C TYR A 43 4.96 1.03 -12.25
N ILE A 44 4.52 1.08 -13.51
CA ILE A 44 3.09 1.14 -13.86
C ILE A 44 2.37 -0.08 -13.27
N GLY A 45 1.30 0.18 -12.51
CA GLY A 45 0.52 -0.86 -11.83
C GLY A 45 1.13 -1.34 -10.51
N GLY A 46 2.27 -0.78 -10.09
CA GLY A 46 2.90 -1.12 -8.83
C GLY A 46 2.04 -0.80 -7.61
N LEU A 47 1.21 0.25 -7.66
CA LEU A 47 0.26 0.56 -6.58
C LEU A 47 -0.73 -0.60 -6.38
N ALA A 48 -1.33 -1.09 -7.46
CA ALA A 48 -2.29 -2.18 -7.40
C ALA A 48 -1.66 -3.48 -6.88
N GLU A 49 -0.44 -3.79 -7.31
CA GLU A 49 0.30 -4.96 -6.83
C GLU A 49 0.60 -4.87 -5.33
N HIS A 50 1.17 -3.74 -4.89
CA HIS A 50 1.47 -3.47 -3.49
C HIS A 50 0.22 -3.58 -2.61
N THR A 51 -0.86 -2.89 -2.98
CA THR A 51 -2.15 -2.95 -2.28
C THR A 51 -2.68 -4.39 -2.18
N LEU A 52 -2.55 -5.20 -3.24
CA LEU A 52 -2.96 -6.60 -3.22
C LEU A 52 -2.08 -7.46 -2.30
N ASN A 53 -0.77 -7.23 -2.26
CA ASN A 53 0.13 -7.96 -1.36
C ASN A 53 -0.14 -7.60 0.11
N VAL A 54 -0.26 -6.31 0.43
CA VAL A 54 -0.64 -5.86 1.78
C VAL A 54 -1.98 -6.46 2.21
N THR A 55 -2.96 -6.50 1.31
CA THR A 55 -4.26 -7.13 1.58
C THR A 55 -4.13 -8.63 1.86
N LYS A 56 -3.29 -9.36 1.11
CA LYS A 56 -3.03 -10.79 1.36
C LYS A 56 -2.36 -11.00 2.72
N ILE A 57 -1.36 -10.18 3.07
CA ILE A 57 -0.67 -10.26 4.37
C ILE A 57 -1.66 -9.98 5.51
N CYS A 58 -2.50 -8.95 5.40
CA CYS A 58 -3.53 -8.65 6.40
C CYS A 58 -4.52 -9.80 6.57
N ARG A 59 -5.00 -10.40 5.46
CA ARG A 59 -5.91 -11.55 5.51
C ARG A 59 -5.26 -12.78 6.14
N ALA A 60 -3.99 -13.04 5.86
CA ALA A 60 -3.24 -14.12 6.51
C ALA A 60 -3.06 -13.86 8.02
N ALA A 61 -2.88 -12.59 8.42
CA ALA A 61 -2.84 -12.24 9.84
C ALA A 61 -4.17 -12.53 10.55
N CYS A 62 -5.33 -12.34 9.89
CA CYS A 62 -6.64 -12.71 10.43
C CYS A 62 -6.79 -14.22 10.70
N ASP A 63 -6.11 -15.08 9.93
CA ASP A 63 -6.13 -16.53 10.15
C ASP A 63 -5.38 -16.92 11.45
N ILE A 64 -4.43 -16.08 11.88
CA ILE A 64 -3.65 -16.26 13.11
C ILE A 64 -4.31 -15.54 14.30
N TYR A 65 -4.84 -14.34 14.07
CA TYR A 65 -5.43 -13.46 15.08
C TYR A 65 -6.92 -13.25 14.79
N PRO A 66 -7.80 -14.16 15.25
CA PRO A 66 -9.24 -14.09 14.97
C PRO A 66 -9.95 -12.89 15.62
N GLN A 67 -9.28 -12.14 16.49
CA GLN A 67 -9.78 -10.89 17.07
C GLN A 67 -9.77 -9.72 16.09
N LEU A 68 -9.03 -9.82 14.98
CA LEU A 68 -9.00 -8.79 13.95
C LEU A 68 -10.33 -8.76 13.19
N ASP A 69 -10.89 -7.57 13.02
CA ASP A 69 -11.98 -7.38 12.08
C ASP A 69 -11.44 -7.51 10.63
N LYS A 70 -11.71 -8.67 10.03
CA LYS A 70 -11.23 -9.05 8.70
C LYS A 70 -11.69 -8.09 7.60
N ASP A 71 -12.91 -7.58 7.68
CA ASP A 71 -13.47 -6.72 6.66
C ASP A 71 -12.97 -5.28 6.82
N LEU A 72 -12.84 -4.81 8.05
CA LEU A 72 -12.24 -3.52 8.37
C LEU A 72 -10.77 -3.47 7.91
N ILE A 73 -9.94 -4.46 8.28
CA ILE A 73 -8.53 -4.45 7.89
C ILE A 73 -8.34 -4.66 6.39
N THR A 74 -9.19 -5.49 5.74
CA THR A 74 -9.19 -5.63 4.28
C THR A 74 -9.55 -4.30 3.60
N THR A 75 -10.53 -3.57 4.14
CA THR A 75 -10.92 -2.24 3.65
C THR A 75 -9.80 -1.23 3.81
N GLY A 76 -9.16 -1.18 5.00
CA GLY A 76 -7.99 -0.36 5.25
C GLY A 76 -6.85 -0.69 4.29
N ALA A 77 -6.53 -1.96 4.10
CA ALA A 77 -5.47 -2.42 3.19
C ALA A 77 -5.74 -2.04 1.73
N LEU A 78 -6.99 -2.11 1.25
CA LEU A 78 -7.32 -1.67 -0.11
C LEU A 78 -7.23 -0.15 -0.31
N LEU A 79 -7.38 0.64 0.76
CA LEU A 79 -7.50 2.09 0.68
C LEU A 79 -6.30 2.88 1.20
N HIS A 80 -5.39 2.27 1.96
CA HIS A 80 -4.32 2.97 2.69
C HIS A 80 -3.51 3.92 1.81
N ASP A 81 -3.25 3.50 0.58
CA ASP A 81 -2.40 4.20 -0.38
C ASP A 81 -3.16 4.78 -1.59
N ILE A 82 -4.50 4.78 -1.57
CA ILE A 82 -5.30 5.19 -2.74
C ILE A 82 -5.00 6.62 -3.19
N GLY A 83 -4.56 7.50 -2.30
CA GLY A 83 -4.19 8.87 -2.65
C GLY A 83 -2.95 8.99 -3.55
N LYS A 84 -2.19 7.90 -3.75
CA LYS A 84 -1.07 7.87 -4.69
C LYS A 84 -1.52 8.08 -6.14
N ILE A 85 -2.79 7.83 -6.45
CA ILE A 85 -3.35 8.06 -7.80
C ILE A 85 -3.33 9.53 -8.24
N ASP A 86 -3.32 10.46 -7.29
CA ASP A 86 -3.24 11.91 -7.55
C ASP A 86 -1.89 12.49 -7.08
N THR A 87 -1.03 11.66 -6.47
CA THR A 87 0.29 12.08 -5.98
C THR A 87 1.33 12.13 -7.10
N TYR A 88 1.17 11.30 -8.13
CA TYR A 88 2.11 11.17 -9.23
C TYR A 88 1.49 11.57 -10.57
N SER A 89 2.21 12.35 -11.37
CA SER A 89 1.90 12.53 -12.79
C SER A 89 2.46 11.36 -13.60
N LEU A 90 1.74 10.99 -14.67
CA LEU A 90 2.10 9.91 -15.59
C LEU A 90 2.56 10.45 -16.96
N ASP A 91 2.75 11.76 -17.12
CA ASP A 91 2.92 12.36 -18.44
C ASP A 91 4.21 11.90 -19.15
N HIS A 92 5.39 11.93 -18.49
CA HIS A 92 6.66 11.46 -19.10
C HIS A 92 7.64 10.76 -18.14
N PHE A 93 7.60 11.06 -16.85
CA PHE A 93 8.32 10.36 -15.76
C PHE A 93 7.42 10.40 -14.51
N PHE A 94 7.57 9.45 -13.58
CA PHE A 94 6.84 9.50 -12.30
C PHE A 94 7.31 10.70 -11.47
N GLU A 95 6.73 11.85 -11.73
CA GLU A 95 6.95 13.08 -11.00
C GLU A 95 5.84 13.31 -10.00
N TYR A 96 6.15 14.02 -8.92
CA TYR A 96 5.12 14.43 -7.98
C TYR A 96 4.26 15.51 -8.63
N THR A 97 2.94 15.43 -8.46
CA THR A 97 2.08 16.59 -8.68
C THR A 97 2.32 17.63 -7.57
N ASP A 98 1.92 18.88 -7.80
CA ASP A 98 1.99 19.91 -6.76
C ASP A 98 1.21 19.49 -5.51
N GLU A 99 0.02 18.92 -5.71
CA GLU A 99 -0.80 18.41 -4.60
C GLU A 99 -0.12 17.23 -3.88
N GLY A 100 0.44 16.28 -4.64
CA GLY A 100 1.19 15.16 -4.09
C GLY A 100 2.39 15.60 -3.26
N ARG A 101 3.03 16.72 -3.63
CA ARG A 101 4.21 17.25 -2.94
C ARG A 101 3.89 18.16 -1.75
N LEU A 102 2.81 18.94 -1.83
CA LEU A 102 2.40 19.89 -0.79
C LEU A 102 1.50 19.25 0.27
N ILE A 103 0.63 18.32 -0.13
CA ILE A 103 -0.41 17.73 0.73
C ILE A 103 -0.06 16.29 1.12
N GLY A 104 0.46 15.50 0.17
CA GLY A 104 0.84 14.12 0.41
C GLY A 104 -0.32 13.12 0.29
N HIS A 105 0.02 11.90 -0.14
CA HIS A 105 -0.95 10.85 -0.49
C HIS A 105 -1.90 10.46 0.66
N ILE A 106 -1.45 10.50 1.92
CA ILE A 106 -2.29 10.11 3.07
C ILE A 106 -3.49 11.05 3.22
N ILE A 107 -3.23 12.35 3.17
CA ILE A 107 -4.27 13.38 3.30
C ILE A 107 -5.15 13.41 2.05
N ILE A 108 -4.57 13.18 0.87
CA ILE A 108 -5.34 13.01 -0.38
C ILE A 108 -6.29 11.80 -0.25
N ALA A 109 -5.81 10.66 0.24
CA ALA A 109 -6.60 9.44 0.45
C ALA A 109 -7.77 9.70 1.42
N ASP A 110 -7.48 10.30 2.59
CA ASP A 110 -8.51 10.64 3.57
C ASP A 110 -9.59 11.56 3.00
N ARG A 111 -9.20 12.57 2.21
CA ARG A 111 -10.14 13.49 1.53
C ARG A 111 -11.01 12.76 0.51
N MET A 112 -10.42 11.89 -0.30
CA MET A 112 -11.16 11.08 -1.28
C MET A 112 -12.21 10.21 -0.60
N ILE A 113 -11.81 9.49 0.45
CA ILE A 113 -12.69 8.58 1.20
C ILE A 113 -13.79 9.38 1.91
N SER A 114 -13.44 10.49 2.54
CA SER A 114 -14.40 11.39 3.21
C SER A 114 -15.41 11.98 2.24
N GLY A 115 -15.02 12.26 0.99
CA GLY A 115 -15.94 12.69 -0.06
C GLY A 115 -16.97 11.61 -0.44
N LYS A 116 -16.59 10.33 -0.41
CA LYS A 116 -17.52 9.22 -0.69
C LYS A 116 -18.50 8.97 0.43
N PHE A 117 -18.10 9.22 1.67
CA PHE A 117 -18.97 9.14 2.83
C PHE A 117 -20.23 10.00 2.73
N ALA A 118 -20.17 11.15 2.06
CA ALA A 118 -21.34 12.01 1.84
C ALA A 118 -22.43 11.33 0.97
N ARG A 119 -22.07 10.34 0.16
CA ARG A 119 -22.99 9.57 -0.70
C ARG A 119 -23.54 8.31 -0.04
N LEU A 120 -23.02 7.96 1.14
CA LEU A 120 -23.36 6.77 1.90
C LEU A 120 -23.94 7.23 3.24
N SER A 121 -25.14 7.82 3.26
CA SER A 121 -25.74 8.45 4.45
C SER A 121 -25.80 7.49 5.65
N ASP A 122 -26.07 6.22 5.39
CA ASP A 122 -26.33 5.22 6.43
C ASP A 122 -25.05 4.57 6.98
N PHE A 123 -23.88 4.95 6.45
CA PHE A 123 -22.61 4.38 6.90
C PHE A 123 -22.32 4.77 8.37
N PRO A 124 -22.14 3.81 9.29
CA PRO A 124 -22.00 4.07 10.72
C PRO A 124 -20.82 4.99 11.06
N SER A 125 -21.04 5.97 11.93
CA SER A 125 -20.03 6.96 12.32
C SER A 125 -18.74 6.31 12.86
N GLU A 126 -18.86 5.27 13.70
CA GLU A 126 -17.71 4.54 14.23
C GLU A 126 -16.87 3.90 13.11
N LYS A 127 -17.52 3.24 12.14
CA LYS A 127 -16.82 2.65 11.00
C LYS A 127 -16.12 3.70 10.15
N ARG A 128 -16.72 4.88 9.96
CA ARG A 128 -16.07 5.99 9.22
C ARG A 128 -14.78 6.40 9.92
N LYS A 129 -14.81 6.55 11.25
CA LYS A 129 -13.62 6.89 12.03
C LYS A 129 -12.54 5.82 11.90
N LEU A 130 -12.90 4.54 12.01
CA LEU A 130 -11.94 3.43 11.93
C LEU A 130 -11.28 3.30 10.55
N VAL A 131 -12.04 3.42 9.45
CA VAL A 131 -11.49 3.40 8.09
C VAL A 131 -10.53 4.56 7.88
N ARG A 132 -10.91 5.77 8.29
CA ARG A 132 -10.03 6.95 8.20
C ARG A 132 -8.78 6.76 9.05
N HIS A 133 -8.91 6.23 10.27
CA HIS A 133 -7.78 5.97 11.16
C HIS A 133 -6.78 5.00 10.55
N LEU A 134 -7.23 3.91 9.92
CA LEU A 134 -6.37 2.96 9.21
C LEU A 134 -5.53 3.67 8.13
N VAL A 135 -6.16 4.52 7.33
CA VAL A 135 -5.47 5.28 6.27
C VAL A 135 -4.52 6.31 6.87
N LEU A 136 -4.95 7.07 7.88
CA LEU A 136 -4.15 8.14 8.49
C LEU A 136 -2.97 7.63 9.32
N SER A 137 -2.98 6.37 9.73
CA SER A 137 -1.95 5.78 10.61
C SER A 137 -1.07 4.72 9.96
N HIS A 138 -1.33 4.34 8.71
CA HIS A 138 -0.69 3.16 8.10
C HIS A 138 0.84 3.24 7.99
N GLN A 139 1.44 4.44 7.99
CA GLN A 139 2.91 4.58 7.96
C GLN A 139 3.59 4.35 9.32
N GLY A 140 2.81 4.16 10.39
CA GLY A 140 3.29 3.65 11.67
C GLY A 140 3.84 4.69 12.63
N THR A 141 4.85 5.46 12.21
CA THR A 141 5.50 6.46 13.09
C THR A 141 5.55 7.84 12.46
N TYR A 142 5.74 8.86 13.31
CA TYR A 142 5.89 10.25 12.84
C TYR A 142 7.13 10.41 11.97
N GLU A 143 8.23 9.73 12.30
CA GLU A 143 9.48 9.73 11.53
C GLU A 143 9.29 9.15 10.12
N GLN A 144 8.35 8.20 9.97
CA GLN A 144 8.00 7.60 8.69
C GLN A 144 7.00 8.44 7.90
N GLY A 145 6.49 9.54 8.46
CA GLY A 145 5.55 10.45 7.80
C GLY A 145 4.09 10.24 8.16
N SER A 146 3.78 9.40 9.14
CA SER A 146 2.40 9.14 9.58
C SER A 146 1.80 10.36 10.30
N PRO A 147 0.61 10.86 9.89
CA PRO A 147 -0.09 11.94 10.59
C PRO A 147 -0.49 11.59 12.04
N VAL A 148 -0.88 10.34 12.28
CA VAL A 148 -1.23 9.80 13.60
C VAL A 148 -0.64 8.40 13.76
N LEU A 149 -0.54 7.92 15.00
CA LEU A 149 -0.01 6.58 15.29
C LEU A 149 -1.10 5.49 15.13
N PRO A 150 -0.73 4.23 14.84
CA PRO A 150 -1.63 3.09 14.93
C PRO A 150 -2.19 2.93 16.35
N GLN A 151 -3.52 2.91 16.49
CA GLN A 151 -4.22 2.92 17.79
C GLN A 151 -5.31 1.84 17.91
N THR A 152 -5.48 1.02 16.87
CA THR A 152 -6.32 -0.19 16.88
C THR A 152 -5.48 -1.42 16.52
N LEU A 153 -6.00 -2.62 16.80
CA LEU A 153 -5.36 -3.88 16.40
C LEU A 153 -5.12 -3.92 14.89
N GLU A 154 -6.14 -3.56 14.11
CA GLU A 154 -6.11 -3.53 12.65
C GLU A 154 -5.08 -2.53 12.14
N SER A 155 -5.00 -1.34 12.72
CA SER A 155 -4.01 -0.34 12.29
C SER A 155 -2.57 -0.77 12.57
N ASN A 156 -2.33 -1.47 13.68
CA ASN A 156 -1.00 -1.98 14.00
C ASN A 156 -0.60 -3.09 13.02
N VAL A 157 -1.53 -4.00 12.68
CA VAL A 157 -1.27 -5.06 11.70
C VAL A 157 -1.10 -4.48 10.29
N LEU A 158 -1.95 -3.53 9.89
CA LEU A 158 -1.86 -2.89 8.58
C LEU A 158 -0.52 -2.18 8.38
N TYR A 159 -0.06 -1.43 9.36
CA TYR A 159 1.26 -0.78 9.31
C TYR A 159 2.38 -1.79 9.10
N ILE A 160 2.40 -2.88 9.87
CA ILE A 160 3.45 -3.90 9.75
C ILE A 160 3.35 -4.63 8.40
N ALA A 161 2.13 -4.85 7.88
CA ALA A 161 1.92 -5.46 6.58
C ALA A 161 2.43 -4.58 5.43
N ASP A 162 2.14 -3.28 5.46
CA ASP A 162 2.68 -2.30 4.52
C ASP A 162 4.22 -2.26 4.59
N LEU A 163 4.77 -2.08 5.78
CA LEU A 163 6.23 -2.04 5.98
C LEU A 163 6.92 -3.32 5.47
N LEU A 164 6.30 -4.48 5.69
CA LEU A 164 6.82 -5.77 5.24
C LEU A 164 6.90 -5.81 3.71
N ASP A 165 5.79 -5.55 3.01
CA ASP A 165 5.75 -5.60 1.54
C ASP A 165 6.68 -4.53 0.93
N SER A 166 6.61 -3.30 1.45
CA SER A 166 7.48 -2.19 1.07
C SER A 166 8.97 -2.50 1.24
N ARG A 167 9.36 -3.24 2.27
CA ARG A 167 10.74 -3.64 2.52
C ARG A 167 11.18 -4.79 1.61
N VAL A 168 10.36 -5.84 1.49
CA VAL A 168 10.65 -7.00 0.65
C VAL A 168 10.71 -6.60 -0.82
N GLY A 169 9.73 -5.86 -1.33
CA GLY A 169 9.71 -5.38 -2.72
C GLY A 169 10.93 -4.52 -3.06
N GLY A 170 11.35 -3.65 -2.13
CA GLY A 170 12.57 -2.86 -2.28
C GLY A 170 13.84 -3.71 -2.31
N ILE A 171 13.96 -4.71 -1.44
CA ILE A 171 15.09 -5.66 -1.43
C ILE A 171 15.12 -6.46 -2.74
N MET A 172 13.99 -7.00 -3.19
CA MET A 172 13.88 -7.76 -4.44
C MET A 172 14.34 -6.93 -5.64
N LYS A 173 13.98 -5.64 -5.69
CA LYS A 173 14.48 -4.71 -6.72
C LYS A 173 15.99 -4.56 -6.70
N VAL A 174 16.61 -4.51 -5.51
CA VAL A 174 18.08 -4.47 -5.39
C VAL A 174 18.70 -5.79 -5.86
N LEU A 175 18.11 -6.92 -5.47
CA LEU A 175 18.60 -8.26 -5.85
C LEU A 175 18.49 -8.57 -7.34
N GLY A 176 17.53 -7.96 -8.03
CA GLY A 176 17.35 -8.10 -9.49
C GLY A 176 18.34 -7.28 -10.34
N LYS A 177 19.23 -6.49 -9.73
CA LYS A 177 20.30 -5.80 -10.47
C LYS A 177 21.40 -6.79 -10.88
N LYS A 178 22.05 -6.54 -12.03
CA LYS A 178 23.20 -7.32 -12.48
C LYS A 178 24.28 -7.36 -11.38
N ARG A 179 24.67 -8.57 -11.01
CA ARG A 179 25.70 -8.82 -9.99
C ARG A 179 27.08 -8.84 -10.64
N VAL A 180 28.08 -8.38 -9.91
CA VAL A 180 29.49 -8.64 -10.26
C VAL A 180 29.81 -10.09 -9.86
N PRO A 181 30.59 -10.85 -10.64
CA PRO A 181 31.05 -12.17 -10.23
C PRO A 181 31.67 -12.15 -8.83
N GLU A 182 31.37 -13.16 -8.01
CA GLU A 182 31.84 -13.30 -6.62
C GLU A 182 31.35 -12.22 -5.62
N GLN A 183 30.43 -11.34 -6.03
CA GLN A 183 29.85 -10.34 -5.13
C GLN A 183 28.91 -10.99 -4.10
N ARG A 184 29.30 -10.94 -2.82
CA ARG A 184 28.53 -11.52 -1.69
C ARG A 184 27.62 -10.54 -0.97
N TRP A 185 27.74 -9.25 -1.26
CA TRP A 185 26.97 -8.17 -0.64
C TRP A 185 26.58 -7.15 -1.69
N THR A 186 25.38 -6.58 -1.56
CA THR A 186 25.00 -5.39 -2.35
C THR A 186 25.88 -4.19 -1.97
N ASP A 187 25.84 -3.12 -2.77
CA ASP A 187 26.22 -1.81 -2.26
C ASP A 187 25.31 -1.38 -1.10
N TYR A 188 25.72 -0.35 -0.36
CA TYR A 188 24.93 0.17 0.75
C TYR A 188 23.57 0.67 0.28
N VAL A 189 22.50 0.10 0.83
CA VAL A 189 21.14 0.45 0.45
C VAL A 189 20.62 1.53 1.38
N LYS A 190 20.86 2.80 1.02
CA LYS A 190 20.50 3.99 1.83
C LYS A 190 19.05 3.99 2.33
N LEU A 191 18.10 3.55 1.51
CA LEU A 191 16.66 3.60 1.83
C LEU A 191 16.27 2.66 2.97
N ILE A 192 17.02 1.59 3.17
CA ILE A 192 16.86 0.75 4.35
C ILE A 192 18.00 0.92 5.33
N ASP A 193 19.11 1.56 5.01
CA ASP A 193 20.26 1.78 5.92
C ASP A 193 21.00 0.48 6.31
N ARG A 194 21.29 -0.37 5.30
CA ARG A 194 22.08 -1.62 5.46
C ARG A 194 22.58 -2.17 4.12
N TYR A 195 23.53 -3.09 4.21
CA TYR A 195 23.91 -4.00 3.12
C TYR A 195 23.01 -5.23 3.12
N ILE A 196 22.73 -5.80 1.93
CA ILE A 196 22.01 -7.08 1.81
C ILE A 196 22.98 -8.18 1.42
N TYR A 197 22.94 -9.29 2.16
CA TYR A 197 23.74 -10.46 1.88
C TYR A 197 23.17 -11.19 0.65
N LEU A 198 24.03 -11.48 -0.33
CA LEU A 198 23.66 -12.12 -1.60
C LEU A 198 23.84 -13.63 -1.60
N GLY A 199 24.54 -14.17 -0.59
CA GLY A 199 24.94 -15.58 -0.57
C GLY A 199 26.08 -15.90 -1.53
N ASP A 200 26.44 -17.18 -1.59
CA ASP A 200 27.34 -17.72 -2.62
C ASP A 200 26.47 -18.16 -3.80
N THR A 201 26.50 -17.42 -4.90
CA THR A 201 25.97 -17.95 -6.16
C THR A 201 27.08 -18.77 -6.80
N ARG A 202 27.05 -20.10 -6.58
CA ARG A 202 27.63 -21.01 -7.58
C ARG A 202 26.86 -20.75 -8.86
N GLY A 203 27.55 -20.59 -9.98
CA GLY A 203 26.94 -20.32 -11.28
C GLY A 203 25.86 -21.33 -11.60
N GLU A 204 24.61 -20.97 -11.34
CA GLU A 204 23.48 -21.47 -12.09
C GLU A 204 23.14 -20.36 -13.05
N ASP A 205 23.55 -20.62 -14.29
CA ASP A 205 23.24 -19.88 -15.49
C ASP A 205 21.74 -19.57 -15.50
N ILE A 206 21.40 -18.28 -15.53
CA ILE A 206 20.12 -17.85 -16.07
C ILE A 206 20.39 -17.55 -17.55
N ASP A 207 20.63 -18.61 -18.31
CA ASP A 207 20.43 -18.66 -19.75
C ASP A 207 19.10 -19.37 -19.99
N GLU A 208 18.05 -18.58 -20.27
CA GLU A 208 17.06 -18.74 -21.36
C GLU A 208 15.98 -17.64 -21.28
#